data_AF-R9K1K3-F1
#
_entry.id   AF-R9K1K3-F1
#
_cell.length_a   1.000
_cell.length_b   1.000
_cell.length_c   1.000
_cell.angle_alpha   90.00
_cell.angle_beta   90.00
_cell.angle_gamma   90.00
#
_symmetry.space_group_name_H-M   'P 1'
#
loop_
_entity.id
_entity.type
_entity.pdbx_description
1 polymer ?
#
loop_
_entity_poly.entity_id
_entity_poly.type
_entity_poly.pdbx_seq_one_letter_code
_entity_poly.pdbx_strand_id
1 'polypeptide(L)'
;MFKPELWQNHNEYRTLVTKIGRRLSRNNPKYSFDSYKEESQKLLNLNLDALTQYIPAFYSNGGRPATHQAQILRSLILFVLLFNETKAHTSLTLWERKVLPESISLTVLIGCASTQELPPLGSYYDFMDRFWLAPRDSYSRSFLLPSGKNGRKPKKEIGADGKLIEPEDPSSITTRDIANSIMDGKPASENPEAALQKIFSILAVFPSLRLGLVDSNDLTVSGDGTAVVSHTSPYGHFKSEEG
;
A
#
# COMPACT_ATOMS: atom_id res chain seq x y z
N MET A 1 -12.64 12.93 -11.50
CA MET A 1 -13.88 12.17 -11.20
C MET A 1 -13.73 10.69 -11.52
N PHE A 2 -14.28 9.79 -10.68
CA PHE A 2 -14.39 8.36 -11.00
C PHE A 2 -15.59 8.11 -11.91
N LYS A 3 -15.42 7.21 -12.89
CA LYS A 3 -16.46 6.82 -13.84
C LYS A 3 -16.54 5.29 -13.89
N PRO A 4 -17.61 4.66 -13.36
CA PRO A 4 -17.76 3.20 -13.38
C PRO A 4 -17.65 2.59 -14.77
N GLU A 5 -18.11 3.30 -15.81
CA GLU A 5 -18.01 2.89 -17.21
C GLU A 5 -16.57 2.80 -17.75
N LEU A 6 -15.60 3.43 -17.09
CA LEU A 6 -14.18 3.35 -17.42
C LEU A 6 -13.44 2.27 -16.62
N TRP A 7 -14.15 1.56 -15.75
CA TRP A 7 -13.60 0.45 -14.98
C TRP A 7 -13.58 -0.82 -15.85
N GLN A 8 -12.39 -1.38 -16.07
CA GLN A 8 -12.26 -2.67 -16.74
C GLN A 8 -12.72 -3.79 -15.81
N ASN A 9 -13.90 -4.35 -16.11
CA ASN A 9 -14.45 -5.43 -15.29
C ASN A 9 -13.62 -6.71 -15.43
N HIS A 10 -13.83 -7.65 -14.51
CA HIS A 10 -13.02 -8.86 -14.44
C HIS A 10 -13.15 -9.76 -15.67
N ASN A 11 -14.35 -9.81 -16.27
CA ASN A 11 -14.58 -10.61 -17.47
C ASN A 11 -13.85 -10.02 -18.68
N GLU A 12 -13.94 -8.70 -18.89
CA GLU A 12 -13.20 -7.99 -19.93
C GLU A 12 -11.69 -8.23 -19.80
N TYR A 13 -11.17 -8.10 -18.57
CA TYR A 13 -9.77 -8.37 -18.27
C TYR A 13 -9.37 -9.80 -18.64
N ARG A 14 -10.11 -10.82 -18.18
CA ARG A 14 -9.84 -12.22 -18.48
C ARG A 14 -9.90 -12.53 -19.97
N THR A 15 -10.90 -11.97 -20.68
CA THR A 15 -11.02 -12.12 -22.13
C THR A 15 -9.82 -11.51 -22.85
N LEU A 16 -9.39 -10.32 -22.45
CA LEU A 16 -8.21 -9.65 -23.01
C LEU A 16 -6.95 -10.50 -22.84
N VAL A 17 -6.64 -10.91 -21.60
CA VAL A 17 -5.44 -11.71 -21.29
C VAL A 17 -5.46 -13.04 -22.03
N THR A 18 -6.60 -13.72 -22.09
CA THR A 18 -6.72 -15.01 -22.80
C THR A 18 -6.56 -14.83 -24.31
N LYS A 19 -7.21 -13.83 -24.90
CA LYS A 19 -7.19 -13.59 -26.35
C LYS A 19 -5.79 -13.18 -26.82
N ILE A 20 -5.16 -12.24 -26.11
CA ILE A 20 -3.83 -11.76 -26.47
C ILE A 20 -2.77 -12.79 -26.09
N GLY A 21 -2.89 -13.46 -24.93
CA GLY A 21 -2.00 -14.54 -24.52
C GLY A 21 -1.92 -15.69 -25.53
N ARG A 22 -3.07 -16.13 -26.07
CA ARG A 22 -3.11 -17.13 -27.16
C ARG A 22 -2.40 -16.65 -28.41
N ARG A 23 -2.50 -15.36 -28.75
CA ARG A 23 -1.82 -14.77 -29.91
C ARG A 23 -0.31 -14.67 -29.68
N LEU A 24 0.13 -14.24 -28.50
CA LEU A 24 1.54 -14.14 -28.13
C LEU A 24 2.21 -15.52 -28.18
N SER A 25 1.59 -16.51 -27.55
CA SER A 25 2.09 -17.90 -27.53
C SER A 25 2.24 -18.49 -28.95
N ARG A 26 1.28 -18.22 -29.85
CA ARG A 26 1.33 -18.70 -31.25
C ARG A 26 2.38 -17.98 -32.10
N ASN A 27 2.50 -16.67 -31.95
CA ASN A 27 3.32 -15.87 -32.86
C ASN A 27 4.79 -15.81 -32.43
N ASN A 28 5.06 -15.85 -31.12
CA ASN A 28 6.39 -15.71 -30.55
C ASN A 28 6.44 -16.31 -29.12
N PRO A 29 6.89 -17.56 -28.96
CA PRO A 29 6.93 -18.23 -27.65
C PRO A 29 7.72 -17.48 -26.57
N LYS A 30 8.70 -16.65 -26.97
CA LYS A 30 9.47 -15.77 -26.08
C LYS A 30 8.59 -14.78 -25.30
N TYR A 31 7.41 -14.44 -25.80
CA TYR A 31 6.43 -13.56 -25.13
C TYR A 31 5.28 -14.35 -24.49
N SER A 32 5.44 -15.68 -24.35
CA SER A 32 4.53 -16.51 -23.56
C SER A 32 4.50 -16.05 -22.11
N PHE A 33 3.38 -16.26 -21.43
CA PHE A 33 3.26 -16.02 -19.98
C PHE A 33 4.02 -17.06 -19.15
N ASP A 34 4.74 -18.01 -19.77
CA ASP A 34 5.47 -19.06 -19.05
C ASP A 34 6.48 -18.48 -18.05
N SER A 35 7.10 -17.33 -18.38
CA SER A 35 7.99 -16.60 -17.46
C SER A 35 7.28 -15.92 -16.28
N TYR A 36 5.96 -15.77 -16.34
CA TYR A 36 5.13 -15.07 -15.32
C TYR A 36 3.90 -15.89 -14.94
N LYS A 37 4.03 -17.22 -14.94
CA LYS A 37 2.89 -18.12 -14.81
C LYS A 37 2.20 -17.93 -13.46
N GLU A 38 2.95 -17.82 -12.37
CA GLU A 38 2.40 -17.67 -11.02
C GLU A 38 1.69 -16.32 -10.86
N GLU A 39 2.31 -15.24 -11.32
CA GLU A 39 1.78 -13.87 -11.28
C GLU A 39 0.51 -13.78 -12.12
N SER A 40 0.53 -14.40 -13.31
CA SER A 40 -0.64 -14.43 -14.20
C SER A 40 -1.82 -15.12 -13.53
N GLN A 41 -1.61 -16.24 -12.83
CA GLN A 41 -2.67 -16.94 -12.11
C GLN A 41 -3.20 -16.09 -10.95
N LYS A 42 -2.31 -15.44 -10.18
CA LYS A 42 -2.69 -14.53 -9.09
C LYS A 42 -3.59 -13.40 -9.62
N LEU A 43 -3.19 -12.72 -10.69
CA LEU A 43 -3.96 -11.61 -11.27
C LEU A 43 -5.26 -12.07 -11.94
N LEU A 44 -5.27 -13.20 -12.64
CA LEU A 44 -6.49 -13.76 -13.25
C LEU A 44 -7.54 -14.17 -12.20
N ASN A 45 -7.11 -14.54 -10.99
CA ASN A 45 -7.99 -14.87 -9.88
C ASN A 45 -8.41 -13.64 -9.06
N LEU A 46 -7.65 -12.54 -9.14
CA LEU A 46 -7.95 -11.30 -8.44
C LEU A 46 -9.10 -10.52 -9.12
N ASN A 47 -10.32 -10.70 -8.61
CA ASN A 47 -11.48 -9.94 -9.08
C ASN A 47 -11.54 -8.57 -8.38
N LEU A 48 -11.37 -7.50 -9.17
CA LEU A 48 -11.38 -6.12 -8.66
C LEU A 48 -12.77 -5.47 -8.65
N ASP A 49 -13.80 -6.11 -9.20
CA ASP A 49 -15.11 -5.48 -9.46
C ASP A 49 -15.80 -5.00 -8.19
N ALA A 50 -15.58 -5.68 -7.05
CA ALA A 50 -16.13 -5.28 -5.75
C ALA A 50 -15.65 -3.89 -5.30
N LEU A 51 -14.53 -3.39 -5.81
CA LEU A 51 -14.02 -2.08 -5.47
C LEU A 51 -14.80 -0.93 -6.10
N THR A 52 -15.59 -1.20 -7.15
CA THR A 52 -16.41 -0.17 -7.81
C THR A 52 -17.43 0.50 -6.88
N GLN A 53 -17.74 -0.14 -5.74
CA GLN A 53 -18.62 0.41 -4.69
C GLN A 53 -17.86 1.20 -3.62
N TYR A 54 -16.55 1.01 -3.49
CA TYR A 54 -15.73 1.60 -2.42
C TYR A 54 -14.84 2.74 -2.92
N ILE A 55 -14.14 2.52 -4.02
CA ILE A 55 -13.20 3.46 -4.64
C ILE A 55 -13.83 4.83 -5.01
N PRO A 56 -15.10 4.95 -5.46
CA PRO A 56 -15.64 6.24 -5.88
C PRO A 56 -15.58 7.34 -4.81
N ALA A 57 -15.65 6.98 -3.52
CA ALA A 57 -15.59 7.92 -2.41
C ALA A 57 -14.27 8.72 -2.35
N PHE A 58 -13.20 8.23 -2.99
CA PHE A 58 -11.87 8.84 -3.03
C PHE A 58 -11.66 9.75 -4.25
N TYR A 59 -12.71 10.04 -5.01
CA TYR A 59 -12.64 10.87 -6.21
C TYR A 59 -13.59 12.07 -6.07
N SER A 60 -13.13 13.21 -6.56
CA SER A 60 -14.00 14.39 -6.71
C SER A 60 -15.20 14.08 -7.60
N ASN A 61 -16.34 14.69 -7.28
CA ASN A 61 -17.56 14.68 -8.09
C ASN A 61 -17.37 15.31 -9.48
N GLY A 62 -16.29 16.04 -9.71
CA GLY A 62 -16.02 16.75 -10.97
C GLY A 62 -14.60 16.56 -11.51
N GLY A 63 -14.34 17.26 -12.62
CA GLY A 63 -13.05 17.26 -13.32
C GLY A 63 -12.84 16.09 -14.26
N ARG A 64 -11.61 15.99 -14.81
CA ARG A 64 -11.23 14.96 -15.78
C ARG A 64 -11.52 13.55 -15.23
N PRO A 65 -12.13 12.65 -16.02
CA PRO A 65 -12.30 11.26 -15.62
C PRO A 65 -10.95 10.58 -15.34
N ALA A 66 -10.89 9.80 -14.25
CA ALA A 66 -9.75 8.96 -13.95
C ALA A 66 -9.83 7.69 -14.81
N THR A 67 -8.85 7.50 -15.70
CA THR A 67 -8.78 6.36 -16.61
C THR A 67 -7.85 5.28 -16.06
N HIS A 68 -8.04 4.03 -16.50
CA HIS A 68 -7.15 2.91 -16.21
C HIS A 68 -6.94 2.53 -14.73
N GLN A 69 -7.89 2.84 -13.85
CA GLN A 69 -7.71 2.65 -12.41
C GLN A 69 -7.53 1.17 -12.03
N ALA A 70 -8.26 0.26 -12.68
CA ALA A 70 -8.11 -1.18 -12.48
C ALA A 70 -6.72 -1.67 -12.95
N GLN A 71 -6.23 -1.16 -14.08
CA GLN A 71 -4.93 -1.50 -14.64
C GLN A 71 -3.78 -1.00 -13.76
N ILE A 72 -3.89 0.21 -13.20
CA ILE A 72 -2.93 0.75 -12.24
C ILE A 72 -2.84 -0.16 -11.02
N LEU A 73 -3.97 -0.60 -10.45
CA LEU A 73 -3.98 -1.51 -9.30
C LEU A 73 -3.34 -2.86 -9.63
N ARG A 74 -3.69 -3.48 -10.77
CA ARG A 74 -3.03 -4.73 -11.22
C ARG A 74 -1.53 -4.54 -11.43
N SER A 75 -1.13 -3.40 -11.99
CA SER A 75 0.28 -3.06 -12.21
C SER A 75 1.07 -2.89 -10.93
N LEU A 76 0.50 -2.24 -9.90
CA LEU A 76 1.13 -2.12 -8.59
C LEU A 76 1.30 -3.48 -7.91
N ILE A 77 0.29 -4.35 -8.00
CA ILE A 77 0.37 -5.71 -7.46
C ILE A 77 1.44 -6.52 -8.20
N LEU A 78 1.44 -6.45 -9.54
CA LEU A 78 2.45 -7.12 -10.36
C LEU A 78 3.87 -6.61 -10.09
N PHE A 79 4.02 -5.30 -9.90
CA PHE A 79 5.28 -4.67 -9.50
C PHE A 79 5.79 -5.24 -8.18
N VAL A 80 4.94 -5.34 -7.16
CA VAL A 80 5.32 -5.93 -5.86
C VAL A 80 5.63 -7.42 -5.95
N LEU A 81 5.02 -8.16 -6.87
CA LEU A 81 5.36 -9.55 -7.10
C LEU A 81 6.74 -9.71 -7.77
N LEU A 82 7.13 -8.76 -8.64
CA LEU A 82 8.29 -8.89 -9.53
C LEU A 82 9.44 -7.92 -9.25
N PHE A 83 9.36 -7.08 -8.22
CA PHE A 83 10.37 -6.04 -7.96
C PHE A 83 11.77 -6.65 -7.75
N ASN A 84 11.88 -7.82 -7.12
CA ASN A 84 13.17 -8.50 -6.94
C ASN A 84 13.66 -9.26 -8.18
N GLU A 85 12.80 -9.45 -9.18
CA GLU A 85 13.08 -10.28 -10.37
C GLU A 85 13.28 -9.44 -11.64
N THR A 86 13.01 -8.14 -11.56
CA THR A 86 13.09 -7.22 -12.70
C THR A 86 14.11 -6.13 -12.46
N LYS A 87 14.55 -5.49 -13.56
CA LYS A 87 15.45 -4.34 -13.52
C LYS A 87 14.86 -3.11 -12.82
N ALA A 88 13.56 -3.13 -12.49
CA ALA A 88 12.93 -2.04 -11.77
C ALA A 88 13.39 -1.97 -10.31
N HIS A 89 13.72 -3.10 -9.69
CA HIS A 89 13.90 -3.16 -8.23
C HIS A 89 12.72 -2.46 -7.54
N THR A 90 12.96 -1.70 -6.48
CA THR A 90 11.94 -0.90 -5.79
C THR A 90 11.55 0.40 -6.51
N SER A 91 12.00 0.62 -7.76
CA SER A 91 11.70 1.85 -8.51
C SER A 91 10.47 1.72 -9.39
N LEU A 92 9.35 2.31 -8.92
CA LEU A 92 8.12 2.42 -9.72
C LEU A 92 8.32 3.19 -11.04
N THR A 93 9.23 4.16 -11.05
CA THR A 93 9.59 4.91 -12.26
C THR A 93 10.26 4.01 -13.30
N LEU A 94 11.17 3.12 -12.88
CA LEU A 94 11.80 2.16 -13.80
C LEU A 94 10.81 1.08 -14.24
N TRP A 95 9.89 0.67 -13.35
CA TRP A 95 8.80 -0.25 -13.69
C TRP A 95 7.97 0.28 -14.85
N GLU A 96 7.46 1.52 -14.74
CA GLU A 96 6.57 2.10 -15.75
C GLU A 96 7.31 2.51 -17.04
N ARG A 97 8.51 3.09 -16.94
CA ARG A 97 9.21 3.63 -18.12
C ARG A 97 10.07 2.63 -18.88
N LYS A 98 10.48 1.53 -18.23
CA LYS A 98 11.40 0.55 -18.84
C LYS A 98 10.83 -0.86 -18.84
N VAL A 99 10.39 -1.37 -17.69
CA VAL A 99 10.00 -2.79 -17.58
C VAL A 99 8.69 -3.09 -18.30
N LEU A 100 7.63 -2.31 -18.07
CA LEU A 100 6.34 -2.52 -18.75
C LEU A 100 6.45 -2.36 -20.28
N PRO A 101 7.05 -1.28 -20.83
CA PRO A 101 7.07 -1.08 -22.28
C PRO A 101 7.95 -2.10 -23.03
N GLU A 102 8.97 -2.67 -22.38
CA GLU A 102 9.84 -3.69 -22.97
C GLU A 102 9.19 -5.10 -22.98
N SER A 103 8.06 -5.28 -22.28
CA SER A 103 7.39 -6.58 -22.15
C SER A 103 5.90 -6.48 -22.47
N ILE A 104 5.54 -6.92 -23.68
CA ILE A 104 4.13 -7.04 -24.08
C ILE A 104 3.36 -8.00 -23.16
N SER A 105 4.02 -9.04 -22.63
CA SER A 105 3.41 -9.98 -21.68
C SER A 105 3.01 -9.26 -20.39
N LEU A 106 3.90 -8.45 -19.79
CA LEU A 106 3.57 -7.68 -18.58
C LEU A 106 2.49 -6.63 -18.86
N THR A 107 2.58 -5.95 -19.99
CA THR A 107 1.56 -4.98 -20.46
C THR A 107 0.17 -5.62 -20.51
N VAL A 108 0.08 -6.83 -21.06
CA VAL A 108 -1.19 -7.58 -21.15
C VAL A 108 -1.66 -8.05 -19.77
N LEU A 109 -0.75 -8.52 -18.91
CA LEU A 109 -1.09 -8.99 -17.56
C LEU A 109 -1.70 -7.89 -16.68
N ILE A 110 -1.32 -6.63 -16.87
CA ILE A 110 -1.95 -5.51 -16.14
C ILE A 110 -3.29 -5.08 -16.75
N GLY A 111 -3.68 -5.62 -17.91
CA GLY A 111 -4.96 -5.37 -18.56
C GLY A 111 -4.93 -4.34 -19.69
N CYS A 112 -3.74 -4.02 -20.23
CA CYS A 112 -3.58 -3.15 -21.41
C CYS A 112 -3.40 -4.01 -22.68
N ALA A 113 -4.06 -3.68 -23.79
CA ALA A 113 -3.94 -4.47 -25.01
C ALA A 113 -2.63 -4.18 -25.78
N SER A 114 -2.03 -3.03 -25.53
CA SER A 114 -0.82 -2.53 -26.18
C SER A 114 -0.01 -1.63 -25.25
N THR A 115 1.27 -1.40 -25.57
CA THR A 115 2.15 -0.55 -24.74
C THR A 115 1.76 0.94 -24.81
N GLN A 116 0.99 1.33 -25.82
CA GLN A 116 0.45 2.69 -25.97
C GLN A 116 -0.71 2.98 -25.01
N GLU A 117 -1.33 1.94 -24.44
CA GLU A 117 -2.41 2.04 -23.46
C GLU A 117 -1.91 2.02 -22.01
N LEU A 118 -0.58 2.04 -21.79
CA LEU A 118 -0.02 2.05 -20.45
C LEU A 118 -0.43 3.32 -19.70
N PRO A 119 -0.89 3.21 -18.44
CA PRO A 119 -1.17 4.39 -17.63
C PRO A 119 0.14 5.19 -17.43
N PRO A 120 0.10 6.53 -17.50
CA PRO A 120 1.28 7.34 -17.30
C PRO A 120 1.72 7.30 -15.83
N LEU A 121 3.03 7.43 -15.57
CA LEU A 121 3.61 7.45 -14.22
C LEU A 121 2.87 8.37 -13.23
N GLY A 122 2.44 9.57 -13.66
CA GLY A 122 1.70 10.50 -12.80
C GLY A 122 0.40 9.91 -12.25
N SER A 123 -0.31 9.10 -13.04
CA SER A 123 -1.54 8.45 -12.62
C SER A 123 -1.33 7.38 -11.53
N TYR A 124 -0.14 6.77 -11.46
CA TYR A 124 0.18 5.86 -10.35
C TYR A 124 0.33 6.62 -9.05
N TYR A 125 1.04 7.76 -9.07
CA TYR A 125 1.18 8.60 -7.87
C TYR A 125 -0.16 9.19 -7.45
N ASP A 126 -0.97 9.67 -8.40
CA ASP A 126 -2.33 10.13 -8.10
C ASP A 126 -3.21 9.02 -7.52
N PHE A 127 -3.06 7.78 -7.98
CA PHE A 127 -3.79 6.63 -7.44
C PHE A 127 -3.36 6.34 -6.00
N MET A 128 -2.06 6.28 -5.72
CA MET A 128 -1.54 6.03 -4.36
C MET A 128 -1.94 7.14 -3.39
N ASP A 129 -1.82 8.39 -3.81
CA ASP A 129 -2.14 9.58 -3.00
C ASP A 129 -3.62 9.60 -2.57
N ARG A 130 -4.54 9.15 -3.43
CA ARG A 130 -5.98 9.06 -3.12
C ARG A 130 -6.32 8.13 -1.97
N PHE A 131 -5.56 7.05 -1.80
CA PHE A 131 -5.81 6.03 -0.78
C PHE A 131 -4.94 6.19 0.45
N TRP A 132 -4.10 7.23 0.49
CA TRP A 132 -3.30 7.56 1.65
C TRP A 132 -4.00 8.67 2.45
N LEU A 133 -4.49 8.36 3.65
CA LEU A 133 -5.35 9.26 4.43
C LEU A 133 -4.58 10.28 5.28
N ALA A 134 -3.27 10.40 5.11
CA ALA A 134 -2.45 11.41 5.75
C ALA A 134 -1.98 12.49 4.76
N PRO A 135 -1.72 13.72 5.24
CA PRO A 135 -1.06 14.74 4.45
C PRO A 135 0.28 14.25 3.91
N ARG A 136 0.61 14.63 2.67
CA ARG A 136 1.89 14.29 2.05
C ARG A 136 3.09 14.81 2.86
N ASP A 137 2.93 15.95 3.52
CA ASP A 137 3.99 16.61 4.28
C ASP A 137 4.39 15.85 5.55
N SER A 138 3.55 14.91 6.02
CA SER A 138 3.84 14.06 7.19
C SER A 138 5.06 13.16 6.98
N TYR A 139 5.49 12.95 5.73
CA TYR A 139 6.70 12.19 5.40
C TYR A 139 7.85 13.07 4.90
N SER A 140 7.67 14.40 4.91
CA SER A 140 8.74 15.32 4.54
C SER A 140 9.91 15.18 5.52
N ARG A 141 11.15 15.33 5.02
CA ARG A 141 12.34 15.32 5.88
C ARG A 141 12.23 16.33 7.02
N SER A 142 11.67 17.51 6.76
CA SER A 142 11.47 18.55 7.77
C SER A 142 10.44 18.17 8.84
N PHE A 143 9.44 17.37 8.50
CA PHE A 143 8.45 16.88 9.47
C PHE A 143 9.00 15.70 10.28
N LEU A 144 9.64 14.74 9.61
CA LEU A 144 10.23 13.55 10.26
C LEU A 144 11.49 13.88 11.07
N LEU A 145 12.28 14.83 10.59
CA LEU A 145 13.54 15.26 11.20
C LEU A 145 13.57 16.80 11.31
N PRO A 146 12.76 17.40 12.19
CA PRO A 146 12.74 18.85 12.37
C PRO A 146 14.11 19.38 12.78
N SER A 147 14.51 20.52 12.20
CA SER A 147 15.76 21.18 12.57
C SER A 147 15.79 21.49 14.06
N GLY A 148 16.95 21.29 14.70
CA GLY A 148 17.13 21.51 16.14
C GLY A 148 16.68 20.36 17.05
N LYS A 149 15.84 19.42 16.56
CA LYS A 149 15.47 18.26 17.39
C LYS A 149 16.64 17.29 17.57
N ASN A 150 17.49 17.07 16.56
CA ASN A 150 18.58 16.07 16.63
C ASN A 150 19.95 16.58 17.12
N GLY A 151 20.00 17.69 17.86
CA GLY A 151 21.25 18.38 18.18
C GLY A 151 22.06 17.80 19.34
N ARG A 152 21.43 17.16 20.35
CA ARG A 152 22.15 16.71 21.55
C ARG A 152 21.54 15.43 22.13
N LYS A 153 22.39 14.48 22.51
CA LYS A 153 21.96 13.25 23.20
C LYS A 153 21.38 13.58 24.59
N PRO A 154 20.28 12.92 25.03
CA PRO A 154 19.78 13.05 26.40
C PRO A 154 20.86 12.81 27.44
N LYS A 155 20.77 13.50 28.57
CA LYS A 155 21.53 13.14 29.76
C LYS A 155 20.98 11.83 30.32
N LYS A 156 21.88 10.92 30.69
CA LYS A 156 21.53 9.66 31.36
C LYS A 156 21.65 9.89 32.87
N GLU A 157 20.53 9.84 33.59
CA GLU A 157 20.52 9.87 35.05
C GLU A 157 20.34 8.45 35.55
N ILE A 158 21.27 7.98 36.39
CA ILE A 158 21.29 6.61 36.91
C ILE A 158 20.81 6.66 38.37
N GLY A 159 19.79 5.88 38.67
CA GLY A 159 19.19 5.75 39.99
C GLY A 159 20.08 4.97 40.94
N ALA A 160 19.72 4.99 42.22
CA ALA A 160 20.44 4.26 43.27
C ALA A 160 20.45 2.74 43.06
N ASP A 161 19.52 2.20 42.27
CA ASP A 161 19.42 0.80 41.88
C ASP A 161 20.29 0.44 40.65
N GLY A 162 21.06 1.41 40.13
CA GLY A 162 21.91 1.23 38.94
C GLY A 162 21.15 1.23 37.61
N LYS A 163 19.83 1.51 37.62
CA LYS A 163 19.01 1.63 36.41
C LYS A 163 18.87 3.09 36.00
N LEU A 164 18.42 3.32 34.76
CA LEU A 164 18.06 4.68 34.34
C LEU A 164 16.84 5.13 35.15
N ILE A 165 16.88 6.38 35.63
CA ILE A 165 15.72 6.99 36.28
C ILE A 165 14.68 7.26 35.19
N GLU A 166 13.48 6.71 35.37
CA GLU A 166 12.31 7.07 34.56
C GLU A 166 11.88 8.50 34.94
N PRO A 167 11.73 9.42 33.98
CA PRO A 167 11.32 10.79 34.29
C PRO A 167 9.90 10.83 34.88
N GLU A 168 9.72 11.54 36.00
CA GLU A 168 8.40 11.86 36.58
C GLU A 168 7.72 12.98 35.79
N ASP A 169 7.21 12.68 34.59
CA ASP A 169 6.39 13.62 33.80
C ASP A 169 5.00 13.01 33.55
N PRO A 170 3.91 13.63 34.05
CA PRO A 170 2.53 13.15 33.87
C PRO A 170 2.04 13.24 32.42
N SER A 171 2.80 13.84 31.50
CA SER A 171 2.49 13.89 30.06
C SER A 171 3.04 12.71 29.25
N SER A 172 3.76 11.77 29.91
CA SER A 172 4.35 10.61 29.25
C SER A 172 3.31 9.52 28.95
N ILE A 173 2.98 9.33 27.67
CA ILE A 173 2.19 8.18 27.23
C ILE A 173 3.11 6.95 27.27
N THR A 174 2.84 6.02 28.17
CA THR A 174 3.63 4.78 28.30
C THR A 174 3.18 3.74 27.27
N THR A 175 4.01 2.71 27.05
CA THR A 175 3.61 1.53 26.27
C THR A 175 2.37 0.84 26.84
N ARG A 176 2.17 0.91 28.16
CA ARG A 176 0.98 0.40 28.84
C ARG A 176 -0.26 1.21 28.47
N ASP A 177 -0.15 2.53 28.35
CA ASP A 177 -1.27 3.40 27.96
C ASP A 177 -1.67 3.20 26.50
N ILE A 178 -0.69 2.97 25.62
CA ILE A 178 -0.94 2.59 24.22
C ILE A 178 -1.64 1.23 24.17
N ALA A 179 -1.15 0.23 24.92
CA ALA A 179 -1.77 -1.10 24.95
C ALA A 179 -3.21 -1.06 25.50
N ASN A 180 -3.44 -0.32 26.59
CA ASN A 180 -4.79 -0.13 27.14
C ASN A 180 -5.70 0.59 26.13
N SER A 181 -5.20 1.63 25.45
CA SER A 181 -5.95 2.34 24.42
C SER A 181 -6.38 1.40 23.28
N ILE A 182 -5.47 0.53 22.83
CA ILE A 182 -5.78 -0.50 21.81
C ILE A 182 -6.85 -1.47 22.31
N MET A 183 -6.69 -1.98 23.54
CA MET A 183 -7.66 -2.91 24.15
C MET A 183 -9.04 -2.27 24.38
N ASP A 184 -9.07 -0.96 24.63
CA ASP A 184 -10.28 -0.15 24.73
C ASP A 184 -10.87 0.23 23.35
N GLY A 185 -10.29 -0.27 22.26
CA GLY A 185 -10.74 -0.01 20.89
C GLY A 185 -10.37 1.37 20.34
N LYS A 186 -9.49 2.11 21.02
CA LYS A 186 -8.93 3.36 20.50
C LYS A 186 -7.82 3.04 19.49
N PRO A 187 -7.78 3.73 18.34
CA PRO A 187 -6.75 3.50 17.36
C PRO A 187 -5.37 3.89 17.92
N ALA A 188 -4.38 3.04 17.72
CA ALA A 188 -3.02 3.26 18.20
C ALA A 188 -2.27 4.38 17.44
N SER A 189 -2.79 4.74 16.26
CA SER A 189 -2.29 5.77 15.36
C SER A 189 -3.42 6.23 14.43
N GLU A 190 -3.18 7.30 13.67
CA GLU A 190 -4.13 7.85 12.68
C GLU A 190 -4.50 6.88 11.53
N ASN A 191 -3.82 5.73 11.40
CA ASN A 191 -4.03 4.70 10.37
C ASN A 191 -4.19 5.28 8.93
N PRO A 192 -3.17 5.96 8.39
CA PRO A 192 -3.24 6.53 7.05
C PRO A 192 -3.51 5.50 5.95
N GLU A 193 -3.16 4.24 6.19
CA GLU A 193 -3.34 3.11 5.28
C GLU A 193 -4.73 2.46 5.35
N ALA A 194 -5.67 2.98 6.16
CA ALA A 194 -6.98 2.35 6.40
C ALA A 194 -7.75 2.05 5.09
N ALA A 195 -7.66 2.93 4.10
CA ALA A 195 -8.28 2.71 2.80
C ALA A 195 -7.67 1.52 2.04
N LEU A 196 -6.34 1.37 2.09
CA LEU A 196 -5.62 0.25 1.49
C LEU A 196 -5.93 -1.06 2.22
N GLN A 197 -5.98 -1.04 3.56
CA GLN A 197 -6.40 -2.19 4.37
C GLN A 197 -7.83 -2.63 4.03
N LYS A 198 -8.74 -1.68 3.79
CA LYS A 198 -10.12 -1.97 3.37
C LYS A 198 -10.18 -2.56 1.97
N ILE A 199 -9.39 -2.04 1.02
CA ILE A 199 -9.25 -2.61 -0.33
C ILE A 199 -8.76 -4.07 -0.23
N PHE A 200 -7.71 -4.33 0.55
CA PHE A 200 -7.20 -5.68 0.78
C PHE A 200 -8.28 -6.59 1.39
N SER A 201 -9.04 -6.09 2.35
CA SER A 201 -10.14 -6.85 2.97
C SER A 201 -11.22 -7.24 1.96
N ILE A 202 -11.61 -6.31 1.09
CA ILE A 202 -12.63 -6.53 0.05
C ILE A 202 -12.15 -7.57 -0.98
N LEU A 203 -10.88 -7.48 -1.40
CA LEU A 203 -10.35 -8.28 -2.50
C LEU A 203 -9.86 -9.68 -2.08
N ALA A 204 -9.32 -9.81 -0.88
CA ALA A 204 -8.60 -11.01 -0.46
C ALA A 204 -9.23 -11.65 0.79
N VAL A 205 -9.46 -10.87 1.85
CA VAL A 205 -9.93 -11.42 3.14
C VAL A 205 -11.36 -11.95 3.06
N PHE A 206 -12.31 -11.14 2.62
CA PHE A 206 -13.72 -11.57 2.54
C PHE A 206 -13.94 -12.71 1.55
N PRO A 207 -13.32 -12.72 0.35
CA PRO A 207 -13.39 -13.87 -0.53
C PRO A 207 -12.79 -15.14 0.10
N SER A 208 -11.65 -15.02 0.81
CA SER A 208 -11.01 -16.17 1.47
C SER A 208 -11.89 -16.76 2.58
N LEU A 209 -12.53 -15.93 3.40
CA LEU A 209 -13.50 -16.38 4.40
C LEU A 209 -14.69 -17.08 3.77
N ARG A 210 -15.27 -16.52 2.70
CA ARG A 210 -16.41 -17.13 1.98
C ARG A 210 -16.05 -18.47 1.33
N LEU A 211 -14.81 -18.64 0.91
CA LEU A 211 -14.29 -19.87 0.34
C LEU A 211 -13.85 -20.88 1.42
N GLY A 212 -13.91 -20.52 2.70
CA GLY A 212 -13.46 -21.39 3.80
C GLY A 212 -11.94 -21.57 3.85
N LEU A 213 -11.16 -20.67 3.23
CA LEU A 213 -9.69 -20.70 3.27
C LEU A 213 -9.13 -20.14 4.58
N VAL A 214 -9.93 -19.38 5.32
CA VAL A 214 -9.62 -18.82 6.64
C VAL A 214 -10.77 -19.19 7.56
N ASP A 215 -10.47 -19.77 8.73
CA ASP A 215 -11.48 -20.05 9.75
C ASP A 215 -11.83 -18.75 10.50
N SER A 216 -13.10 -18.36 10.47
CA SER A 216 -13.58 -17.18 11.20
C SER A 216 -13.66 -17.38 12.72
N ASN A 217 -13.69 -18.63 13.18
CA ASN A 217 -13.87 -18.96 14.60
C ASN A 217 -12.54 -19.12 15.35
N ASP A 218 -11.45 -19.33 14.63
CA ASP A 218 -10.11 -19.53 15.19
C ASP A 218 -9.10 -18.53 14.60
N LEU A 219 -9.39 -17.24 14.80
CA LEU A 219 -8.53 -16.15 14.37
C LEU A 219 -7.54 -15.78 15.48
N THR A 220 -6.25 -16.00 15.23
CA THR A 220 -5.19 -15.46 16.09
C THR A 220 -4.82 -14.05 15.62
N VAL A 221 -4.94 -13.07 16.51
CA VAL A 221 -4.44 -11.71 16.25
C VAL A 221 -2.93 -11.71 16.35
N SER A 222 -2.25 -11.56 15.22
CA SER A 222 -0.81 -11.31 15.18
C SER A 222 -0.57 -9.85 14.83
N GLY A 223 0.19 -9.14 15.67
CA GLY A 223 0.71 -7.83 15.31
C GLY A 223 1.66 -7.95 14.12
N ASP A 224 1.47 -7.15 13.08
CA ASP A 224 2.29 -7.13 11.86
C ASP A 224 3.58 -6.31 12.02
N GLY A 225 3.86 -5.82 13.24
CA GLY A 225 4.98 -4.92 13.53
C GLY A 225 4.69 -3.46 13.20
N THR A 226 3.42 -3.06 13.02
CA THR A 226 3.03 -1.66 12.83
C THR A 226 3.71 -0.77 13.87
N ALA A 227 4.56 0.14 13.37
CA ALA A 227 5.27 1.11 14.20
C ALA A 227 4.25 2.13 14.72
N VAL A 228 3.81 1.93 15.96
CA VAL A 228 3.01 2.91 16.68
C VAL A 228 3.90 4.10 17.04
N VAL A 229 3.41 5.31 16.78
CA VAL A 229 4.07 6.53 17.25
C VAL A 229 3.96 6.56 18.75
N SER A 230 4.94 5.97 19.40
CA SER A 230 5.18 6.23 20.81
C SER A 230 5.64 7.68 20.91
N HIS A 231 4.95 8.52 21.68
CA HIS A 231 5.37 9.91 21.94
C HIS A 231 6.71 9.98 22.73
N THR A 232 7.40 8.86 22.88
CA THR A 232 8.75 8.74 23.39
C THR A 232 9.74 9.45 22.46
N SER A 233 10.18 10.61 22.94
CA SER A 233 11.25 11.39 22.35
C SER A 233 12.60 10.63 22.45
N PRO A 234 13.43 10.60 21.38
CA PRO A 234 14.80 10.12 21.48
C PRO A 234 15.70 10.99 22.38
N TYR A 235 15.16 12.10 22.93
CA TYR A 235 15.80 13.03 23.88
C TYR A 235 15.44 12.80 25.33
N GLY A 236 14.62 11.79 25.66
CA GLY A 236 13.91 11.79 26.94
C GLY A 236 12.99 13.02 27.06
N HIS A 237 12.34 13.18 28.21
CA HIS A 237 11.39 14.26 28.45
C HIS A 237 12.13 15.60 28.63
N PHE A 238 11.79 16.61 27.83
CA PHE A 238 12.15 17.99 28.14
C PHE A 238 11.11 18.54 29.11
N LYS A 239 11.52 18.90 30.32
CA LYS A 239 10.73 19.79 31.16
C LYS A 239 10.58 21.10 30.40
N SER A 240 9.36 21.45 30.00
CA SER A 240 9.05 22.81 29.61
C SER A 240 9.30 23.69 30.83
N GLU A 241 10.37 24.48 30.82
CA GLU A 241 10.45 25.65 31.68
C GLU A 241 9.37 26.61 31.19
N GLU A 242 8.35 26.83 32.02
CA GLU A 242 7.42 27.95 31.86
C GLU A 242 8.23 29.25 31.81
N GLY A 243 7.99 30.03 30.76
CA GLY A 243 8.49 31.39 30.58
C GLY A 243 7.47 32.19 29.77
#